data_AF-A0A537JJU7-F1
#
_entry.id   AF-A0A537JJU7-F1
#
_cell.length_a   1.000
_cell.length_b   1.000
_cell.length_c   1.000
_cell.angle_alpha   90.00
_cell.angle_beta   90.00
_cell.angle_gamma   90.00
#
_symmetry.space_group_name_H-M   'P 1'
#
loop_
_entity.id
_entity.type
_entity.pdbx_description
1 polymer ?
#
loop_
_entity_poly.entity_id
_entity_poly.type
_entity_poly.pdbx_seq_one_letter_code
_entity_poly.pdbx_strand_id
1 'polypeptide(L)'
;MTTVIQEKRDALDKDGQQYQQQLLAEYRLPILNLKLKMENVQPSARGDAEKLNEQLQALTKERDEKIAAREKANQEALQEFQKAQIQQSNGELAALSAQFNTDGQRLVDARAAEITARVRAQLEATQAEFNRRLRGQQEAIVHSAREAQSQAVAQAQAQARAETEQGWPRSASGTSCSPRRSPRRARSTPPTSSSPASGDKGRPA
;
A
#
# COMPACT_ATOMS: atom_id res chain seq x y z
N MET A 1 28.06 14.61 -4.99
CA MET A 1 27.60 15.78 -4.19
C MET A 1 28.78 16.63 -3.73
N THR A 2 29.80 16.04 -3.11
CA THR A 2 31.03 16.75 -2.70
C THR A 2 31.76 17.41 -3.87
N THR A 3 31.85 16.74 -5.02
CA THR A 3 32.47 17.28 -6.25
C THR A 3 31.82 18.57 -6.75
N VAL A 4 30.49 18.61 -6.83
CA VAL A 4 29.75 19.79 -7.32
C VAL A 4 29.87 20.98 -6.36
N ILE A 5 29.89 20.72 -5.05
CA ILE A 5 30.12 21.76 -4.04
C ILE A 5 31.57 22.28 -4.15
N GLN A 6 32.54 21.40 -4.39
CA GLN A 6 33.93 21.76 -4.62
C GLN A 6 34.08 22.67 -5.85
N GLU A 7 33.48 22.28 -6.98
CA GLU A 7 33.50 23.05 -8.22
C GLU A 7 32.87 24.44 -8.03
N LYS A 8 31.76 24.53 -7.31
CA LYS A 8 31.13 25.82 -7.00
C LYS A 8 32.02 26.69 -6.12
N ARG A 9 32.67 26.11 -5.12
CA ARG A 9 33.64 26.80 -4.28
C ARG A 9 34.80 27.33 -5.11
N ASP A 10 35.42 26.49 -5.93
CA ASP A 10 36.55 26.89 -6.77
C ASP A 10 36.15 28.00 -7.76
N ALA A 11 34.93 27.97 -8.29
CA ALA A 11 34.41 29.03 -9.16
C ALA A 11 34.23 30.37 -8.42
N LEU A 12 33.71 30.34 -7.19
CA LEU A 12 33.52 31.53 -6.35
C LEU A 12 34.86 32.09 -5.84
N ASP A 13 35.83 31.22 -5.55
CA ASP A 13 37.19 31.61 -5.17
C ASP A 13 37.89 32.31 -6.35
N LYS A 14 37.75 31.77 -7.57
CA LYS A 14 38.25 32.41 -8.79
C LYS A 14 37.58 33.77 -9.06
N ASP A 15 36.26 33.86 -8.89
CA ASP A 15 35.53 35.12 -9.02
C ASP A 15 36.04 36.18 -8.02
N GLY A 16 36.22 35.80 -6.75
CA GLY A 16 36.76 36.67 -5.72
C GLY A 16 38.16 37.18 -6.05
N GLN A 17 39.05 36.29 -6.51
CA GLN A 17 40.41 36.66 -6.92
C GLN A 17 40.41 37.62 -8.12
N GLN A 18 39.57 37.36 -9.13
CA GLN A 18 39.46 38.24 -10.30
C GLN A 18 38.94 39.63 -9.91
N TYR A 19 37.90 39.68 -9.09
CA TYR A 19 37.33 40.93 -8.59
C TYR A 19 38.35 41.73 -7.76
N GLN A 20 39.11 41.06 -6.88
CA GLN A 20 40.17 41.69 -6.11
C GLN A 20 41.25 42.28 -7.02
N GLN A 21 41.69 41.55 -8.06
CA GLN A 21 42.69 42.06 -9.01
C GLN A 21 42.17 43.28 -9.80
N GLN A 22 40.90 43.27 -10.19
CA GLN A 22 40.26 44.40 -10.88
C GLN A 22 40.23 45.64 -9.98
N LEU A 23 39.76 45.50 -8.74
CA LEU A 23 39.73 46.60 -7.77
C LEU A 23 41.14 47.11 -7.43
N LEU A 24 42.12 46.21 -7.28
CA LEU A 24 43.50 46.64 -7.06
C LEU A 24 44.03 47.44 -8.25
N ALA A 25 43.70 47.05 -9.49
CA ALA A 25 44.09 47.79 -10.69
C ALA A 25 43.41 49.16 -10.78
N GLU A 26 42.10 49.23 -10.51
CA GLU A 26 41.30 50.46 -10.53
C GLU A 26 41.81 51.49 -9.50
N TYR A 27 42.07 51.05 -8.26
CA TYR A 27 42.50 51.94 -7.18
C TYR A 27 44.01 52.20 -7.15
N ARG A 28 44.82 51.48 -7.96
CA ARG A 28 46.29 51.64 -7.97
C ARG A 28 46.72 53.07 -8.30
N LEU A 29 46.22 53.63 -9.40
CA LEU A 29 46.64 54.95 -9.87
C LEU A 29 46.15 56.08 -8.94
N PRO A 30 44.88 56.11 -8.48
CA PRO A 30 44.43 57.11 -7.51
C PRO A 30 45.26 57.12 -6.22
N ILE A 31 45.52 55.95 -5.63
CA ILE A 31 46.31 55.82 -4.40
C ILE A 31 47.75 56.28 -4.63
N LEU A 32 48.40 55.89 -5.73
CA LEU A 32 49.76 56.33 -6.06
C LEU A 32 49.83 57.85 -6.27
N ASN A 33 48.85 58.44 -6.95
CA ASN A 33 48.79 59.88 -7.16
C ASN A 33 48.69 60.64 -5.82
N LEU A 34 47.85 60.17 -4.89
CA LEU A 34 47.76 60.78 -3.56
C LEU A 34 49.06 60.65 -2.77
N LYS A 35 49.74 59.49 -2.83
CA LYS A 35 51.05 59.30 -2.20
C LYS A 35 52.11 60.24 -2.76
N LEU A 36 52.19 60.38 -4.09
CA LEU A 36 53.10 61.32 -4.74
C LEU A 36 52.77 62.77 -4.39
N LYS A 37 51.49 63.13 -4.28
CA LYS A 37 51.09 64.47 -3.82
C LYS A 37 51.56 64.72 -2.39
N MET A 38 51.41 63.74 -1.49
CA MET A 38 51.88 63.85 -0.11
C MET A 38 53.39 64.03 -0.01
N GLU A 39 54.18 63.32 -0.84
CA GLU A 39 55.64 63.48 -0.89
C GLU A 39 56.09 64.88 -1.34
N ASN A 40 55.28 65.56 -2.14
CA ASN A 40 55.57 66.90 -2.67
C ASN A 40 54.99 68.05 -1.82
N VAL A 41 54.28 67.76 -0.72
CA VAL A 41 53.75 68.81 0.18
C VAL A 41 54.91 69.48 0.93
N GLN A 42 55.02 70.80 0.83
CA GLN A 42 55.99 71.56 1.61
C GLN A 42 55.70 71.46 3.12
N PRO A 43 56.73 71.37 3.99
CA PRO A 43 56.55 71.23 5.43
C PRO A 43 55.76 72.37 6.10
N SER A 44 55.64 73.53 5.44
CA SER A 44 54.86 74.69 5.87
C SER A 44 53.33 74.53 5.68
N ALA A 45 52.86 73.53 4.92
CA ALA A 45 51.45 73.31 4.58
C ALA A 45 50.86 72.08 5.31
N ARG A 46 50.99 72.05 6.64
CA ARG A 46 50.63 70.90 7.49
C ARG A 46 49.17 70.44 7.32
N GLY A 47 48.23 71.38 7.17
CA GLY A 47 46.81 71.06 6.98
C GLY A 47 46.46 70.42 5.63
N ASP A 48 47.29 70.60 4.60
CA ASP A 48 47.07 69.96 3.29
C ASP A 48 47.59 68.51 3.28
N ALA A 49 48.66 68.23 4.04
CA ALA A 49 49.15 66.87 4.25
C ALA A 49 48.12 66.00 4.99
N GLU A 50 47.44 66.55 6.01
CA GLU A 50 46.39 65.87 6.76
C GLU A 50 45.21 65.50 5.85
N LYS A 51 44.70 66.45 5.04
CA LYS A 51 43.62 66.20 4.08
C LYS A 51 43.97 65.14 3.05
N LEU A 52 45.19 65.16 2.50
CA LEU A 52 45.64 64.15 1.54
C LEU A 52 45.75 62.76 2.19
N ASN A 53 46.19 62.69 3.45
CA ASN A 53 46.24 61.44 4.19
C ASN A 53 44.83 60.89 4.50
N GLU A 54 43.87 61.75 4.85
CA GLU A 54 42.47 61.36 5.02
C GLU A 54 41.87 60.81 3.71
N GLN A 55 42.13 61.45 2.57
CA GLN A 55 41.69 60.98 1.25
C GLN A 55 42.31 59.62 0.89
N LEU A 56 43.59 59.42 1.20
CA LEU A 56 44.28 58.16 0.97
C LEU A 56 43.68 57.02 1.82
N GLN A 57 43.40 57.30 3.09
CA GLN A 57 42.75 56.35 3.99
C GLN A 57 41.33 56.03 3.53
N ALA A 58 40.55 57.04 3.12
CA ALA A 58 39.20 56.86 2.62
C ALA A 58 39.17 55.95 1.37
N LEU A 59 40.03 56.20 0.37
CA LEU A 59 40.09 55.36 -0.84
C LEU A 59 40.58 53.93 -0.55
N THR A 60 41.55 53.78 0.35
CA THR A 60 42.04 52.45 0.75
C THR A 60 40.93 51.66 1.44
N LYS A 61 40.22 52.32 2.37
CA LYS A 61 39.10 51.73 3.10
C LYS A 61 37.95 51.36 2.17
N GLU A 62 37.56 52.25 1.23
CA GLU A 62 36.50 51.96 0.27
C GLU A 62 36.82 50.73 -0.59
N ARG A 63 38.05 50.62 -1.08
CA ARG A 63 38.51 49.44 -1.84
C ARG A 63 38.38 48.17 -1.00
N ASP A 64 38.87 48.19 0.23
CA ASP A 64 38.88 47.02 1.10
C ASP A 64 37.47 46.61 1.52
N GLU A 65 36.57 47.58 1.75
CA GLU A 65 35.15 47.34 2.01
C GLU A 65 34.46 46.68 0.80
N LYS A 66 34.76 47.12 -0.44
CA LYS A 66 34.22 46.49 -1.65
C LYS A 66 34.70 45.05 -1.82
N ILE A 67 35.98 44.77 -1.52
CA ILE A 67 36.54 43.41 -1.56
C ILE A 67 35.84 42.54 -0.51
N ALA A 68 35.76 43.01 0.73
CA ALA A 68 35.12 42.29 1.83
C ALA A 68 33.63 42.02 1.56
N ALA A 69 32.91 42.99 0.99
CA ALA A 69 31.51 42.82 0.62
C ALA A 69 31.32 41.73 -0.45
N ARG A 70 32.21 41.65 -1.45
CA ARG A 70 32.17 40.59 -2.47
C ARG A 70 32.50 39.23 -1.89
N GLU A 71 33.51 39.15 -1.03
CA GLU A 71 33.86 37.89 -0.35
C GLU A 71 32.69 37.37 0.49
N LYS A 72 32.05 38.25 1.26
CA LYS A 72 30.84 37.91 2.03
C LYS A 72 29.71 37.41 1.12
N ALA A 73 29.44 38.10 0.01
CA ALA A 73 28.42 37.67 -0.95
C ALA A 73 28.74 36.28 -1.56
N ASN A 74 30.01 36.00 -1.84
CA ASN A 74 30.44 34.69 -2.34
C ASN A 74 30.27 33.59 -1.28
N GLN A 75 30.54 33.87 0.00
CA GLN A 75 30.29 32.95 1.10
C GLN A 75 28.80 32.65 1.28
N GLU A 76 27.94 33.67 1.24
CA GLU A 76 26.48 33.52 1.29
C GLU A 76 25.97 32.67 0.12
N ALA A 77 26.43 32.96 -1.11
CA ALA A 77 26.09 32.18 -2.30
C ALA A 77 26.51 30.71 -2.20
N LEU A 78 27.67 30.41 -1.59
CA LEU A 78 28.10 29.03 -1.35
C LEU A 78 27.20 28.32 -0.33
N GLN A 79 26.83 28.99 0.76
CA GLN A 79 25.94 28.41 1.78
C GLN A 79 24.54 28.14 1.22
N GLU A 80 23.98 29.06 0.44
CA GLU A 80 22.70 28.87 -0.24
C GLU A 80 22.76 27.70 -1.23
N PHE A 81 23.82 27.61 -2.01
CA PHE A 81 24.04 26.49 -2.93
C PHE A 81 24.08 25.15 -2.20
N GLN A 82 24.81 25.06 -1.08
CA GLN A 82 24.87 23.86 -0.25
C GLN A 82 23.49 23.49 0.32
N LYS A 83 22.73 24.48 0.82
CA LYS A 83 21.37 24.25 1.32
C LYS A 83 20.43 23.74 0.22
N ALA A 84 20.48 24.35 -0.97
CA ALA A 84 19.68 23.93 -2.12
C ALA A 84 20.00 22.49 -2.54
N GLN A 85 21.30 22.13 -2.58
CA GLN A 85 21.74 20.77 -2.87
C GLN A 85 21.22 19.76 -1.84
N ILE A 86 21.32 20.06 -0.54
CA ILE A 86 20.79 19.19 0.52
C ILE A 86 19.27 19.02 0.37
N GLN A 87 18.54 20.11 0.12
CA GLN A 87 17.09 20.06 -0.07
C GLN A 87 16.71 19.21 -1.28
N GLN A 88 17.42 19.35 -2.40
CA GLN A 88 17.22 18.53 -3.58
C GLN A 88 17.40 17.04 -3.26
N SER A 89 18.53 16.68 -2.65
CA SER A 89 18.81 15.28 -2.30
C SER A 89 17.79 14.72 -1.31
N ASN A 90 17.35 15.51 -0.32
CA ASN A 90 16.31 15.08 0.61
C ASN A 90 14.97 14.89 -0.09
N GLY A 91 14.62 15.74 -1.07
CA GLY A 91 13.43 15.59 -1.89
C GLY A 91 13.46 14.31 -2.71
N GLU A 92 14.59 14.00 -3.35
CA GLU A 92 14.80 12.76 -4.11
C GLU A 92 14.68 11.51 -3.21
N LEU A 93 15.30 11.54 -2.01
CA LEU A 93 15.19 10.45 -1.04
C LEU A 93 13.76 10.26 -0.53
N ALA A 94 13.03 11.34 -0.27
CA ALA A 94 11.64 11.28 0.16
C ALA A 94 10.74 10.69 -0.95
N ALA A 95 10.94 11.09 -2.20
CA ALA A 95 10.23 10.55 -3.35
C ALA A 95 10.51 9.05 -3.52
N LEU A 96 11.77 8.64 -3.42
CA LEU A 96 12.16 7.23 -3.51
C LEU A 96 11.56 6.39 -2.37
N SER A 97 11.56 6.91 -1.15
CA SER A 97 10.93 6.26 0.01
C SER A 97 9.42 6.09 -0.19
N ALA A 98 8.73 7.13 -0.67
CA ALA A 98 7.30 7.05 -0.98
C ALA A 98 7.00 6.01 -2.06
N GLN A 99 7.86 5.90 -3.07
CA GLN A 99 7.74 4.89 -4.12
C GLN A 99 7.92 3.47 -3.55
N PHE A 100 8.96 3.24 -2.75
CA PHE A 100 9.17 1.94 -2.10
C PHE A 100 8.02 1.54 -1.18
N ASN A 101 7.45 2.49 -0.42
CA ASN A 101 6.29 2.21 0.43
C ASN A 101 5.07 1.82 -0.41
N THR A 102 4.84 2.51 -1.53
CA THR A 102 3.74 2.20 -2.45
C THR A 102 3.91 0.81 -3.08
N ASP A 103 5.10 0.49 -3.55
CA ASP A 103 5.39 -0.80 -4.17
C ASP A 103 5.36 -1.93 -3.14
N GLY A 104 5.86 -1.69 -1.93
CA GLY A 104 5.75 -2.62 -0.80
C GLY A 104 4.30 -2.92 -0.43
N GLN A 105 3.46 -1.89 -0.32
CA GLN A 105 2.03 -2.06 -0.04
C GLN A 105 1.34 -2.87 -1.14
N ARG A 106 1.61 -2.56 -2.41
CA ARG A 106 1.07 -3.32 -3.55
C ARG A 106 1.45 -4.79 -3.51
N LEU A 107 2.70 -5.10 -3.16
CA LEU A 107 3.18 -6.47 -3.06
C LEU A 107 2.51 -7.22 -1.91
N VAL A 108 2.34 -6.57 -0.75
CA VAL A 108 1.63 -7.13 0.39
C VAL A 108 0.17 -7.40 0.03
N ASP A 109 -0.52 -6.44 -0.59
CA ASP A 109 -1.93 -6.57 -0.98
C ASP A 109 -2.12 -7.69 -2.02
N ALA A 110 -1.25 -7.75 -3.04
CA ALA A 110 -1.26 -8.82 -4.02
C ALA A 110 -1.06 -10.18 -3.36
N ARG A 111 -0.10 -10.28 -2.43
CA ARG A 111 0.17 -11.55 -1.74
C ARG A 111 -0.96 -11.95 -0.79
N ALA A 112 -1.56 -10.98 -0.10
CA ALA A 112 -2.73 -11.22 0.74
C ALA A 112 -3.90 -11.76 -0.09
N ALA A 113 -4.18 -11.15 -1.25
CA ALA A 113 -5.22 -11.61 -2.16
C ALA A 113 -4.97 -13.04 -2.68
N GLU A 114 -3.72 -13.37 -3.03
CA GLU A 114 -3.33 -14.74 -3.42
C GLU A 114 -3.58 -15.75 -2.30
N ILE A 115 -3.19 -15.43 -1.06
CA ILE A 115 -3.39 -16.31 0.09
C ILE A 115 -4.87 -16.51 0.35
N THR A 116 -5.67 -15.44 0.36
CA THR A 116 -7.12 -15.53 0.54
C THR A 116 -7.77 -16.37 -0.55
N ALA A 117 -7.37 -16.21 -1.81
CA ALA A 117 -7.88 -17.02 -2.91
C ALA A 117 -7.55 -18.51 -2.74
N ARG A 118 -6.32 -18.83 -2.32
CA ARG A 118 -5.91 -20.22 -2.05
C ARG A 118 -6.68 -20.84 -0.89
N VAL A 119 -6.84 -20.12 0.21
CA VAL A 119 -7.61 -20.59 1.38
C VAL A 119 -9.06 -20.85 0.99
N ARG A 120 -9.68 -19.92 0.24
CA ARG A 120 -11.05 -20.09 -0.24
C ARG A 120 -11.19 -21.32 -1.15
N ALA A 121 -10.30 -21.50 -2.11
CA ALA A 121 -10.33 -22.65 -3.00
C ALA A 121 -10.16 -23.97 -2.23
N GLN A 122 -9.32 -24.01 -1.19
CA GLN A 122 -9.18 -25.19 -0.32
C GLN A 122 -10.45 -25.46 0.50
N LEU A 123 -11.09 -24.43 1.04
CA LEU A 123 -12.36 -24.57 1.75
C LEU A 123 -13.47 -25.09 0.83
N GLU A 124 -13.56 -24.59 -0.39
CA GLU A 124 -14.54 -25.05 -1.39
C GLU A 124 -14.26 -26.51 -1.80
N ALA A 125 -12.99 -26.89 -2.01
CA ALA A 125 -12.59 -28.26 -2.31
C ALA A 125 -12.94 -29.23 -1.16
N THR A 126 -12.59 -28.88 0.08
CA THR A 126 -12.90 -29.71 1.26
C THR A 126 -14.40 -29.84 1.50
N GLN A 127 -15.17 -28.77 1.30
CA GLN A 127 -16.63 -28.82 1.39
C GLN A 127 -17.24 -29.70 0.29
N ALA A 128 -16.71 -29.64 -0.93
CA ALA A 128 -17.15 -30.49 -2.03
C ALA A 128 -16.86 -31.97 -1.73
N GLU A 129 -15.69 -32.30 -1.20
CA GLU A 129 -15.35 -33.67 -0.78
C GLU A 129 -16.27 -34.16 0.33
N PHE A 130 -16.51 -33.35 1.36
CA PHE A 130 -17.40 -33.68 2.45
C PHE A 130 -18.82 -33.98 1.95
N ASN A 131 -19.36 -33.13 1.07
CA ASN A 131 -20.68 -33.32 0.47
C ASN A 131 -20.74 -34.60 -0.38
N ARG A 132 -19.68 -34.94 -1.12
CA ARG A 132 -19.60 -36.21 -1.85
C ARG A 132 -19.63 -37.41 -0.91
N ARG A 133 -18.89 -37.37 0.19
CA ARG A 133 -18.88 -38.44 1.21
C ARG A 133 -20.25 -38.62 1.85
N LEU A 134 -20.93 -37.52 2.20
CA LEU A 134 -22.28 -37.57 2.75
C LEU A 134 -23.28 -38.21 1.78
N ARG A 135 -23.27 -37.83 0.50
CA ARG A 135 -24.15 -38.43 -0.51
C ARG A 135 -23.88 -39.93 -0.68
N GLY A 136 -22.60 -40.32 -0.78
CA GLY A 136 -22.23 -41.73 -0.88
C GLY A 136 -22.67 -42.55 0.34
N GLN A 137 -22.57 -42.00 1.55
CA GLN A 137 -23.08 -42.65 2.77
C GLN A 137 -24.61 -42.77 2.76
N GLN A 138 -25.33 -41.72 2.36
CA GLN A 138 -26.79 -41.76 2.25
C GLN A 138 -27.24 -42.83 1.24
N GLU A 139 -26.60 -42.89 0.08
CA GLU A 139 -26.87 -43.91 -0.93
C GLU A 139 -26.60 -45.33 -0.41
N ALA A 140 -25.51 -45.55 0.31
CA ALA A 140 -25.19 -46.84 0.92
C ALA A 140 -26.21 -47.27 1.99
N ILE A 141 -26.70 -46.33 2.81
CA ILE A 141 -27.75 -46.59 3.81
C ILE A 141 -29.07 -46.95 3.10
N VAL A 142 -29.46 -46.20 2.07
CA VAL A 142 -30.68 -46.49 1.31
C VAL A 142 -30.58 -47.83 0.60
N HIS A 143 -29.43 -48.16 0.01
CA HIS A 143 -29.20 -49.45 -0.64
C HIS A 143 -29.31 -50.60 0.35
N SER A 144 -28.59 -50.53 1.47
CA SER A 144 -28.62 -51.59 2.49
C SER A 144 -30.00 -51.75 3.13
N ALA A 145 -30.75 -50.65 3.34
CA ALA A 145 -32.13 -50.71 3.81
C ALA A 145 -33.06 -51.39 2.80
N ARG A 146 -32.91 -51.14 1.49
CA ARG A 146 -33.67 -51.83 0.43
C ARG A 146 -33.34 -53.30 0.36
N GLU A 147 -32.06 -53.66 0.46
CA GLU A 147 -31.62 -55.05 0.48
C GLU A 147 -32.20 -55.79 1.69
N ALA A 148 -32.10 -55.21 2.89
CA ALA A 148 -32.69 -55.77 4.10
C ALA A 148 -34.22 -55.93 3.98
N GLN A 149 -34.93 -54.96 3.40
CA GLN A 149 -36.36 -55.07 3.13
C GLN A 149 -36.67 -56.21 2.16
N SER A 150 -35.90 -56.33 1.06
CA SER A 150 -36.10 -57.40 0.08
C SER A 150 -35.87 -58.79 0.69
N GLN A 151 -34.87 -58.93 1.56
CA GLN A 151 -34.59 -60.17 2.29
C GLN A 151 -35.71 -60.49 3.28
N ALA A 152 -36.20 -59.49 4.03
CA ALA A 152 -37.32 -59.67 4.94
C ALA A 152 -38.61 -60.10 4.21
N VAL A 153 -38.89 -59.50 3.04
CA VAL A 153 -40.03 -59.91 2.19
C VAL A 153 -39.85 -61.34 1.67
N ALA A 154 -38.65 -61.70 1.20
CA ALA A 154 -38.36 -63.05 0.72
C ALA A 154 -38.52 -64.09 1.84
N GLN A 155 -38.05 -63.80 3.05
CA GLN A 155 -38.22 -64.67 4.22
C GLN A 155 -39.69 -64.81 4.63
N ALA A 156 -40.44 -63.70 4.67
CA ALA A 156 -41.88 -63.73 4.96
C ALA A 156 -42.66 -64.54 3.92
N GLN A 157 -42.31 -64.42 2.63
CA GLN A 157 -42.92 -65.24 1.57
C GLN A 157 -42.55 -66.72 1.69
N ALA A 158 -41.30 -67.04 2.04
CA ALA A 158 -40.87 -68.43 2.27
C ALA A 158 -41.60 -69.05 3.46
N GLN A 159 -41.77 -68.31 4.56
CA GLN A 159 -42.56 -68.73 5.72
C GLN A 159 -44.04 -68.93 5.36
N ALA A 160 -44.65 -67.98 4.65
CA ALA A 160 -46.04 -68.12 4.20
C ALA A 160 -46.24 -69.34 3.28
N ARG A 161 -45.28 -69.65 2.40
CA ARG A 161 -45.32 -70.87 1.57
C ARG A 161 -45.20 -72.14 2.40
N ALA A 162 -44.28 -72.17 3.37
CA ALA A 162 -44.14 -73.30 4.28
C ALA A 162 -45.40 -73.53 5.14
N GLU A 163 -46.06 -72.47 5.59
CA GLU A 163 -47.34 -72.54 6.31
C GLU A 163 -48.48 -73.06 5.41
N THR A 164 -48.53 -72.64 4.14
CA THR A 164 -49.52 -73.17 3.18
C THR A 164 -49.27 -74.62 2.78
N GLU A 165 -48.02 -75.10 2.84
CA GLU A 165 -47.68 -76.51 2.60
C GLU A 165 -47.96 -77.41 3.82
N GLN A 166 -47.93 -76.86 5.05
CA GLN A 166 -48.24 -77.60 6.28
C GLN A 166 -49.72 -77.52 6.71
N GLY A 167 -50.48 -76.55 6.19
CA GLY A 167 -51.89 -76.38 6.52
C GLY A 167 -52.82 -76.75 5.37
N TRP A 168 -53.37 -77.97 5.39
CA TRP A 168 -54.83 -78.29 5.33
C TRP A 168 -55.08 -79.82 5.32
N PRO A 169 -56.18 -80.29 5.94
CA PRO A 169 -57.40 -80.41 5.14
C PRO A 169 -58.66 -79.74 5.73
N ARG A 170 -59.39 -79.13 4.79
CA ARG A 170 -60.84 -78.89 4.61
C ARG A 170 -61.83 -79.47 5.64
N SER A 171 -62.76 -78.60 6.05
CA SER A 171 -64.24 -78.77 5.92
C SER A 171 -64.96 -77.54 6.53
N ALA A 172 -65.59 -76.63 5.77
CA ALA A 172 -66.95 -76.67 5.18
C ALA A 172 -68.11 -76.54 6.20
N SER A 173 -68.89 -75.43 6.13
CA SER A 173 -70.37 -75.35 6.06
C SER A 173 -71.02 -74.18 6.83
N GLY A 174 -71.94 -73.44 6.16
CA GLY A 174 -73.09 -72.65 6.70
C GLY A 174 -72.77 -71.42 7.58
N THR A 175 -73.49 -70.30 7.61
CA THR A 175 -74.87 -69.95 7.24
C THR A 175 -74.98 -68.40 7.22
N SER A 176 -76.04 -67.89 6.56
CA SER A 176 -76.52 -66.51 6.40
C SER A 176 -76.29 -65.46 7.52
N CYS A 177 -76.10 -64.19 7.13
CA CYS A 177 -77.00 -63.05 7.43
C CYS A 177 -76.37 -61.70 6.96
N SER A 178 -77.12 -60.95 6.15
CA SER A 178 -76.96 -59.49 5.91
C SER A 178 -77.87 -58.72 6.90
N PRO A 179 -77.93 -57.36 6.96
CA PRO A 179 -77.05 -56.28 6.49
C PRO A 179 -76.82 -55.16 7.55
N ARG A 180 -75.87 -54.21 7.36
CA ARG A 180 -76.08 -52.76 7.69
C ARG A 180 -74.93 -51.80 7.33
N ARG A 181 -75.31 -50.78 6.54
CA ARG A 181 -74.98 -49.33 6.61
C ARG A 181 -73.52 -48.89 6.84
N SER A 182 -72.98 -48.25 5.80
CA SER A 182 -71.94 -47.19 5.81
C SER A 182 -72.38 -45.97 6.67
N PRO A 183 -71.50 -44.98 7.03
CA PRO A 183 -70.68 -44.22 6.07
C PRO A 183 -69.34 -43.64 6.58
N ARG A 184 -68.72 -42.85 5.67
CA ARG A 184 -67.89 -41.65 5.89
C ARG A 184 -66.36 -41.80 6.00
N ARG A 185 -65.73 -41.70 4.82
CA ARG A 185 -64.91 -40.55 4.36
C ARG A 185 -64.34 -39.65 5.47
N ALA A 186 -63.01 -39.65 5.62
CA ALA A 186 -62.25 -38.46 5.95
C ALA A 186 -61.00 -38.42 5.07
N ARG A 187 -60.96 -37.35 4.28
CA ARG A 187 -59.93 -36.97 3.33
C ARG A 187 -59.09 -35.94 4.08
N SER A 188 -57.83 -36.23 4.37
CA SER A 188 -56.90 -35.23 4.92
C SER A 188 -56.02 -34.74 3.77
N THR A 189 -56.35 -33.55 3.29
CA THR A 189 -55.53 -32.75 2.37
C THR A 189 -54.22 -32.28 3.02
N PRO A 190 -53.21 -31.93 2.22
CA PRO A 190 -51.95 -31.36 2.70
C PRO A 190 -52.12 -29.85 3.00
N PRO A 191 -51.21 -29.21 3.76
CA PRO A 191 -50.98 -27.79 3.62
C PRO A 191 -49.89 -27.53 2.58
N THR A 192 -50.29 -26.88 1.49
CA THR A 192 -49.46 -26.01 0.65
C THR A 192 -49.21 -24.66 1.35
N SER A 193 -48.14 -24.00 0.92
CA SER A 193 -47.62 -22.66 1.30
C SER A 193 -46.80 -22.64 2.61
N SER A 194 -45.56 -22.16 2.67
CA SER A 194 -44.99 -21.03 1.92
C SER A 194 -43.51 -21.23 1.59
N SER A 195 -43.18 -20.76 0.39
CA SER A 195 -41.85 -20.59 -0.19
C SER A 195 -40.99 -19.55 0.58
N PRO A 196 -39.69 -19.45 0.23
CA PRO A 196 -38.64 -18.85 1.05
C PRO A 196 -38.53 -17.34 0.84
N ALA A 197 -38.14 -16.62 1.90
CA ALA A 197 -37.51 -15.30 1.76
C ALA A 197 -35.99 -15.48 1.90
N SER A 198 -35.33 -15.64 0.76
CA SER A 198 -33.93 -15.26 0.59
C SER A 198 -33.80 -13.74 0.54
N GLY A 199 -32.67 -13.24 1.03
CA GLY A 199 -32.18 -11.87 0.85
C GLY A 199 -32.16 -11.13 2.19
N ASP A 200 -31.05 -11.06 2.93
CA ASP A 200 -29.72 -10.61 2.53
C ASP A 200 -29.76 -9.56 1.42
N LYS A 201 -29.91 -8.29 1.84
CA LYS A 201 -29.26 -7.15 1.20
C LYS A 201 -28.90 -6.13 2.28
N GLY A 202 -27.59 -6.06 2.55
CA GLY A 202 -26.87 -4.80 2.47
C GLY A 202 -27.19 -3.75 3.54
N ARG A 203 -26.36 -3.76 4.58
CA ARG A 203 -25.71 -2.52 5.04
C ARG A 203 -25.00 -1.89 3.83
N PRO A 204 -25.18 -0.59 3.59
CA PRO A 204 -24.03 0.29 3.78
C PRO A 204 -24.36 1.68 4.36
N ALA A 205 -23.29 2.30 4.88
CA ALA A 205 -23.13 3.64 5.43
C ALA A 205 -23.74 3.87 6.83
#